data_AF-A0A1G7TGY2-F1
#
_entry.id   AF-A0A1G7TGY2-F1
#
_cell.length_a   1.000
_cell.length_b   1.000
_cell.length_c   1.000
_cell.angle_alpha   90.00
_cell.angle_beta   90.00
_cell.angle_gamma   90.00
#
_symmetry.space_group_name_H-M   'P 1'
#
loop_
_entity.id
_entity.type
_entity.pdbx_description
1 polymer ?
#
loop_
_entity_poly.entity_id
_entity_poly.type
_entity_poly.pdbx_seq_one_letter_code
_entity_poly.pdbx_strand_id
1 'polypeptide(L)' 'MSEMIRQQQTLVLSPYAALYDIVVPKDNMLRQINELVDFTFIYEELEAKYCLDNGRNAIDPIRMFKYLLLKAIFELSD' A
#
# COMPACT_ATOMS: atom_id res chain seq x y z
N MET A 1 -4.97 -14.31 11.33
CA MET A 1 -4.12 -13.40 10.54
C MET A 1 -2.96 -12.90 11.40
N SER A 2 -1.74 -13.31 11.06
CA SER A 2 -0.52 -13.08 11.86
C SER A 2 -0.16 -11.59 11.99
N GLU A 3 0.47 -11.21 13.10
CA GLU A 3 1.01 -9.85 13.32
C GLU A 3 2.14 -9.48 12.35
N MET A 4 2.81 -10.47 11.75
CA MET A 4 3.95 -10.28 10.85
C MET A 4 3.59 -9.65 9.51
N ILE A 5 2.34 -9.79 9.06
CA ILE A 5 1.88 -9.31 7.75
C ILE A 5 1.21 -7.92 7.86
N ARG A 6 0.66 -7.58 9.03
CA ARG A 6 -0.17 -6.37 9.24
C ARG A 6 0.57 -5.19 9.84
N GLN A 7 1.88 -5.07 9.60
CA GLN A 7 2.61 -3.88 10.02
C GLN A 7 2.49 -2.75 9.00
N GLN A 8 1.27 -2.23 8.83
CA GLN A 8 1.10 -0.96 8.15
C GLN A 8 1.57 0.13 9.11
N GLN A 9 2.77 0.65 8.88
CA GLN A 9 3.28 1.80 9.63
C GLN A 9 2.28 2.95 9.48
N THR A 10 1.78 3.47 10.59
CA THR A 10 0.98 4.71 10.59
C THR A 10 1.77 5.78 9.86
N LEU A 11 1.22 6.30 8.76
CA LEU A 11 1.81 7.42 8.07
C LEU A 11 1.76 8.64 9.00
N VAL A 12 2.93 9.12 9.40
CA VAL A 12 3.04 10.42 10.05
C VAL A 12 2.84 11.47 8.97
N LEU A 13 1.64 12.04 8.92
CA LEU A 13 1.30 13.05 7.93
C LEU A 13 1.83 14.42 8.34
N SER A 14 2.16 15.22 7.32
CA SER A 14 2.51 16.63 7.47
C SER A 14 1.35 17.41 8.11
N PRO A 15 1.63 18.47 8.90
CA PRO A 15 0.60 19.41 9.35
C PRO A 15 -0.24 20.01 8.22
N TYR A 16 0.28 19.98 6.97
CA TYR A 16 -0.37 20.50 5.78
C TYR A 16 -1.07 19.43 4.95
N ALA A 17 -1.39 18.26 5.51
CA ALA A 17 -2.05 17.17 4.79
C ALA A 17 -3.34 17.58 4.08
N ALA A 18 -4.09 18.53 4.64
CA ALA A 18 -5.31 19.07 4.04
C ALA A 18 -5.09 19.72 2.65
N LEU A 19 -3.86 20.15 2.32
CA LEU A 19 -3.55 20.67 0.99
C LEU A 19 -3.77 19.60 -0.09
N TYR A 20 -3.57 18.32 0.22
CA TYR A 20 -3.80 17.22 -0.72
C TYR A 20 -5.20 17.29 -1.34
N ASP A 21 -6.22 17.56 -0.54
CA ASP A 21 -7.60 17.63 -1.01
C ASP A 21 -7.90 18.84 -1.90
N ILE A 22 -7.06 19.87 -1.82
CA ILE A 22 -7.18 21.10 -2.61
C ILE A 22 -6.39 20.98 -3.92
N VAL A 23 -5.18 20.42 -3.86
CA VAL A 23 -4.25 20.41 -5.00
C VAL A 23 -4.41 19.18 -5.90
N VAL A 24 -4.93 18.07 -5.37
CA VAL A 24 -5.13 16.83 -6.14
C VAL A 24 -6.60 16.68 -6.51
N PRO A 25 -6.95 16.76 -7.81
CA PRO A 25 -8.33 16.61 -8.28
C PRO A 25 -8.98 15.31 -7.82
N LYS A 26 -10.30 15.34 -7.62
CA LYS A 26 -11.09 14.17 -7.18
C LYS A 26 -11.12 13.05 -8.22
N ASP A 27 -11.02 13.41 -9.50
CA ASP A 27 -10.94 12.50 -10.64
C ASP A 27 -9.51 12.04 -10.95
N ASN A 28 -8.53 12.36 -10.10
CA ASN A 28 -7.18 11.80 -10.23
C ASN A 28 -7.22 10.27 -10.12
N MET A 29 -6.64 9.60 -11.11
CA MET A 29 -6.64 8.13 -11.20
C MET A 29 -6.10 7.44 -9.94
N LEU A 30 -5.00 7.91 -9.35
CA LEU A 30 -4.41 7.28 -8.15
C LEU A 30 -5.28 7.48 -6.92
N ARG A 31 -5.95 8.64 -6.84
CA ARG A 31 -6.95 8.91 -5.80
C ARG A 31 -8.14 7.96 -5.91
N GLN A 32 -8.69 7.81 -7.12
CA GLN A 32 -9.78 6.89 -7.38
C GLN A 32 -9.39 5.44 -7.08
N ILE A 33 -8.18 5.00 -7.47
CA ILE A 33 -7.68 3.66 -7.13
C ILE A 33 -7.64 3.47 -5.60
N ASN A 34 -7.10 4.45 -4.86
CA ASN A 34 -7.00 4.33 -3.41
C ASN A 34 -8.35 4.39 -2.69
N GLU A 35 -9.36 5.05 -3.27
CA GLU A 35 -10.73 5.15 -2.72
C GLU A 35 -11.61 3.94 -3.10
N LEU A 36 -11.43 3.38 -4.30
CA LEU A 36 -12.31 2.34 -4.85
C LEU A 36 -11.80 0.92 -4.65
N VAL A 37 -10.49 0.72 -4.51
CA VAL A 37 -9.90 -0.60 -4.39
C VAL A 37 -9.69 -0.94 -2.92
N ASP A 38 -10.38 -1.97 -2.45
CA ASP A 38 -10.02 -2.65 -1.22
C ASP A 38 -8.79 -3.52 -1.49
N PHE A 39 -7.65 -3.19 -0.88
CA PHE A 39 -6.38 -3.91 -1.06
C PHE A 39 -6.22 -5.09 -0.09
N THR A 40 -7.17 -5.33 0.82
CA THR A 40 -7.08 -6.42 1.80
C THR A 40 -6.95 -7.80 1.16
N PHE A 41 -7.47 -7.99 -0.06
CA PHE A 41 -7.32 -9.23 -0.83
C PHE A 41 -5.86 -9.68 -0.99
N ILE A 42 -4.90 -8.75 -0.99
CA ILE A 42 -3.47 -9.06 -1.12
C ILE A 42 -2.99 -9.90 0.07
N TYR A 43 -3.51 -9.62 1.26
CA TYR A 43 -3.17 -10.43 2.43
C TYR A 43 -3.73 -11.84 2.30
N GLU A 44 -4.96 -11.99 1.82
CA GLU A 44 -5.62 -13.29 1.62
C GLU A 44 -4.85 -14.14 0.60
N GLU A 45 -4.43 -13.54 -0.52
CA GLU A 45 -3.67 -14.21 -1.57
C GLU A 45 -2.26 -14.65 -1.12
N LEU A 46 -1.65 -13.88 -0.22
CA LEU A 46 -0.26 -14.09 0.16
C LEU A 46 -0.06 -14.80 1.50
N GLU A 47 -1.09 -14.93 2.35
CA GLU A 47 -0.96 -15.49 3.71
C GLU A 47 -0.25 -16.86 3.70
N ALA A 48 -0.63 -17.75 2.78
CA ALA A 48 -0.04 -19.09 2.66
C ALA A 48 1.39 -19.11 2.08
N LYS A 49 1.88 -17.98 1.55
CA LYS A 49 3.23 -17.84 0.97
C LYS A 49 4.25 -17.28 1.95
N TYR A 50 3.79 -16.69 3.06
CA TYR A 50 4.66 -16.15 4.10
C TYR A 50 4.86 -17.16 5.23
N CYS A 51 6.11 -17.24 5.70
CA CYS A 51 6.44 -17.98 6.91
C CYS A 51 6.04 -17.16 8.14
N LEU A 52 5.31 -17.78 9.07
CA LEU A 52 4.71 -17.11 10.23
C LEU A 52 5.59 -17.14 11.49
N ASP A 53 6.68 -17.89 11.45
CA ASP A 53 7.44 -18.29 12.64
C ASP A 53 8.96 -18.28 12.43
N ASN A 54 9.45 -17.87 11.25
CA ASN A 54 10.88 -17.84 10.96
C ASN A 54 11.29 -16.63 10.12
N GLY A 55 12.48 -16.10 10.41
CA GLY A 55 13.11 -15.02 9.64
C GLY A 55 12.74 -13.60 10.09
N ARG A 56 13.15 -12.62 9.28
CA ARG A 56 12.85 -11.19 9.49
C ARG A 56 11.43 -10.89 8.99
N ASN A 57 10.71 -10.03 9.71
CA ASN A 57 9.43 -9.51 9.24
C ASN A 57 9.54 -8.93 7.84
N ALA A 58 8.60 -9.30 6.98
CA ALA A 58 8.50 -8.72 5.66
C ALA A 58 8.05 -7.25 5.74
N ILE A 59 8.37 -6.48 4.70
CA ILE A 59 7.65 -5.22 4.46
C ILE A 59 6.20 -5.58 4.16
N ASP A 60 5.29 -4.73 4.63
CA ASP A 60 3.86 -4.88 4.41
C ASP A 60 3.53 -5.21 2.93
N PRO A 61 2.89 -6.37 2.66
CA PRO A 61 2.58 -6.80 1.30
C PRO A 61 1.75 -5.82 0.48
N ILE A 62 0.82 -5.07 1.09
CA ILE A 62 0.04 -4.05 0.38
C ILE A 62 0.95 -2.91 -0.05
N ARG A 63 1.90 -2.48 0.79
CA ARG A 63 2.89 -1.45 0.41
C ARG A 63 3.70 -1.90 -0.81
N MET A 64 4.22 -3.13 -0.79
CA MET A 64 5.01 -3.66 -1.90
C MET A 64 4.20 -3.77 -3.18
N PHE A 65 2.95 -4.25 -3.09
CA PHE A 65 2.05 -4.31 -4.24
C PHE A 65 1.77 -2.92 -4.82
N LYS A 66 1.45 -1.92 -3.98
CA LYS A 66 1.22 -0.54 -4.45
C LYS A 66 2.45 0.03 -5.17
N TYR A 67 3.65 -0.28 -4.70
CA TYR A 67 4.88 0.14 -5.38
C TYR A 67 5.03 -0.50 -6.78
N LEU A 68 4.78 -1.81 -6.90
CA LEU A 68 4.79 -2.50 -8.18
C LEU A 68 3.68 -2.01 -9.12
N LEU A 69 2.49 -1.71 -8.59
CA LEU A 69 1.39 -1.14 -9.35
C LEU A 69 1.77 0.24 -9.93
N LEU A 70 2.43 1.09 -9.14
CA LEU A 70 2.94 2.37 -9.64
C LEU A 70 3.99 2.18 -10.75
N LYS A 71 4.92 1.23 -10.60
CA LYS A 71 5.88 0.88 -11.65
C LYS A 71 5.24 0.31 -12.91
N ALA A 72 4.10 -0.36 -12.80
CA ALA A 72 3.37 -0.89 -13.95
C ALA A 72 2.60 0.20 -14.72
N ILE A 73 2.17 1.25 -14.02
CA ILE A 73 1.39 2.36 -14.60
C ILE A 73 2.28 3.48 -15.15
N PHE A 74 3.46 3.69 -14.55
CA PHE A 74 4.37 4.78 -14.90
C PHE A 74 5.77 4.26 -15.22
N GLU A 75 6.49 4.95 -16.10
CA GLU A 75 7.90 4.71 -16.38
C GLU A 75 8.79 5.21 -15.22
N LEU A 76 8.76 4.48 -14.10
CA LEU A 76 9.61 4.72 -12.95
C LEU A 76 10.94 3.98 -13.12
N SER A 77 12.05 4.65 -12.84
CA SER A 77 13.34 3.97 -12.71
C SER A 77 13.29 2.92 -11.61
N ASP A 78 14.10 1.88 -11.80
CA ASP A 78 14.46 0.97 -10.71
C ASP A 78 15.25 1.68 -9.61
#